data_AF-A0A9P6FYI1-F1
#
_entry.id   AF-A0A9P6FYI1-F1
#
_cell.length_a   1.000
_cell.length_b   1.000
_cell.length_c   1.000
_cell.angle_alpha   90.00
_cell.angle_beta   90.00
_cell.angle_gamma   90.00
#
_symmetry.space_group_name_H-M   'P 1'
#
loop_
_entity.id
_entity.type
_entity.pdbx_description
1 polymer ?
#
loop_
_entity_poly.entity_id
_entity_poly.type
_entity_poly.pdbx_seq_one_letter_code
_entity_poly.pdbx_strand_id
1 'polypeptide(L)'
;NTIELIGVVIFNFCCFAYSIFEISQIKTSLLDGGIGFFDPASKAEDLLNSIQPLLITIVVAIGVSQILLSWLAYQLFQEFGWKIYKKIGADPNMKRMYRAYQIYLVLIKVDFFFFVGFSIQFIYLTLTRREEDPEYWITIMVLPLTILILYIAVYAVRHENRLWMATFLLAMVCGVVYFVYKVVRMYVGPKIQNYKGVNRFLTLFASLCLITILATIANAVVCYRNFGRGLRAHHARESRDTPNATSSVPDRVLEID
;
A
#
# COMPACT_ATOMS: atom_id res chain seq x y z
N ASN A 1 -3.93 5.17 -14.97
CA ASN A 1 -2.81 6.03 -15.47
C ASN A 1 -1.52 5.23 -15.60
N THR A 2 -0.57 5.64 -16.45
CA THR A 2 0.72 4.93 -16.62
C THR A 2 1.56 4.88 -15.34
N ILE A 3 1.49 5.91 -14.50
CA ILE A 3 2.19 5.95 -13.20
C ILE A 3 1.58 4.94 -12.21
N GLU A 4 0.25 4.78 -12.22
CA GLU A 4 -0.43 3.77 -11.41
C GLU A 4 -0.07 2.35 -11.86
N LEU A 5 0.06 2.11 -13.17
CA LEU A 5 0.50 0.83 -13.71
C LEU A 5 1.91 0.46 -13.23
N ILE A 6 2.86 1.39 -13.32
CA ILE A 6 4.22 1.21 -12.79
C ILE A 6 4.17 0.93 -11.29
N GLY A 7 3.33 1.66 -10.55
CA GLY A 7 3.07 1.41 -9.13
C GLY A 7 2.59 0.00 -8.83
N VAL A 8 1.63 -0.53 -9.60
CA VAL A 8 1.11 -1.91 -9.45
C VAL A 8 2.20 -2.96 -9.74
N VAL A 9 3.04 -2.76 -10.75
CA VAL A 9 4.14 -3.71 -11.07
C VAL A 9 5.20 -3.73 -9.96
N ILE A 10 5.56 -2.56 -9.40
CA ILE A 10 6.50 -2.48 -8.28
C ILE A 10 5.87 -3.10 -7.02
N PHE A 11 4.61 -2.80 -6.75
CA PHE A 11 3.87 -3.33 -5.60
C PHE A 11 3.76 -4.86 -5.65
N ASN A 12 3.42 -5.44 -6.80
CA ASN A 12 3.33 -6.89 -6.94
C ASN A 12 4.73 -7.56 -6.90
N PHE A 13 5.78 -6.87 -7.35
CA PHE A 13 7.16 -7.32 -7.12
C PHE A 13 7.51 -7.37 -5.62
N CYS A 14 7.09 -6.37 -4.83
CA CYS A 14 7.23 -6.42 -3.37
C CYS A 14 6.46 -7.59 -2.75
N CYS A 15 5.24 -7.88 -3.23
CA CYS A 15 4.45 -9.04 -2.78
C CYS A 15 5.14 -10.38 -3.13
N PHE A 16 5.78 -10.48 -4.30
CA PHE A 16 6.56 -11.64 -4.71
C PHE A 16 7.81 -11.85 -3.85
N ALA A 17 8.58 -10.79 -3.59
CA ALA A 17 9.74 -10.86 -2.70
C ALA A 17 9.32 -11.28 -1.27
N TYR A 18 8.21 -10.73 -0.78
CA TYR A 18 7.65 -11.02 0.53
C TYR A 18 7.23 -12.50 0.70
N SER A 19 6.54 -13.09 -0.27
CA SER A 19 6.09 -14.50 -0.17
C SER A 19 7.26 -15.50 -0.16
N ILE A 20 8.41 -15.15 -0.75
CA ILE A 20 9.66 -15.92 -0.62
C ILE A 20 10.20 -15.87 0.82
N PHE A 21 10.20 -14.69 1.46
CA PHE A 21 10.64 -14.56 2.86
C PHE A 21 9.70 -15.29 3.84
N GLU A 22 8.39 -15.30 3.54
CA GLU A 22 7.36 -15.98 4.33
C GLU A 22 7.64 -17.49 4.50
N ILE A 23 8.07 -18.20 3.45
CA ILE A 23 8.44 -19.63 3.53
C ILE A 23 9.54 -19.86 4.57
N SER A 24 10.62 -19.08 4.49
CA SER A 24 11.77 -19.23 5.39
C SER A 24 11.35 -19.00 6.84
N GLN A 25 10.46 -18.03 7.06
CA GLN A 25 10.00 -17.69 8.39
C GLN A 25 9.00 -18.69 8.97
N ILE A 26 8.04 -19.21 8.19
CA ILE A 26 7.09 -20.21 8.70
C ILE A 26 7.87 -21.46 9.12
N LYS A 27 8.86 -21.87 8.33
CA LYS A 27 9.78 -22.95 8.71
C LYS A 27 10.50 -22.68 10.03
N THR A 28 11.14 -21.53 10.20
CA THR A 28 11.78 -21.17 11.49
C THR A 28 10.76 -21.10 12.63
N SER A 29 9.55 -20.61 12.38
CA SER A 29 8.53 -20.41 13.42
C SER A 29 7.94 -21.72 13.92
N LEU A 30 7.74 -22.73 13.05
CA LEU A 30 7.31 -24.07 13.48
C LEU A 30 8.45 -24.84 14.15
N LEU A 31 9.68 -24.78 13.63
CA LEU A 31 10.80 -25.56 14.16
C LEU A 31 11.34 -25.00 15.49
N ASP A 32 11.58 -23.69 15.58
CA ASP A 32 12.08 -23.07 16.82
C ASP A 32 10.96 -22.77 17.82
N GLY A 33 9.73 -22.55 17.33
CA GLY A 33 8.56 -22.14 18.13
C GLY A 33 7.58 -23.27 18.48
N GLY A 34 7.67 -24.42 17.81
CA GLY A 34 6.85 -25.61 18.10
C GLY A 34 7.32 -26.42 19.32
N ILE A 35 8.54 -26.16 19.80
CA ILE A 35 9.15 -26.80 20.97
C ILE A 35 8.31 -26.48 22.21
N GLY A 36 7.46 -27.43 22.61
CA GLY A 36 6.52 -27.30 23.73
C GLY A 36 5.08 -26.91 23.37
N PHE A 37 4.75 -26.68 22.09
CA PHE A 37 3.36 -26.47 21.63
C PHE A 37 2.78 -27.72 20.92
N PHE A 38 3.64 -28.49 20.24
CA PHE A 38 3.25 -29.74 19.60
C PHE A 38 3.84 -30.94 20.36
N ASP A 39 2.97 -31.79 20.90
CA ASP A 39 3.36 -33.05 21.54
C ASP A 39 2.66 -34.24 20.84
N PRO A 40 3.40 -35.21 20.26
CA PRO A 40 4.85 -35.19 20.04
C PRO A 40 5.28 -34.15 19.01
N ALA A 41 6.55 -33.75 19.07
CA ALA A 41 7.15 -32.75 18.19
C ALA A 41 7.07 -33.09 16.69
N SER A 42 6.94 -34.37 16.32
CA SER A 42 6.75 -34.82 14.93
C SER A 42 5.52 -34.17 14.27
N LYS A 43 4.48 -33.82 15.04
CA LYS A 43 3.31 -33.10 14.52
C LYS A 43 3.66 -31.74 13.91
N ALA A 44 4.72 -31.08 14.37
CA ALA A 44 5.19 -29.83 13.78
C ALA A 44 5.85 -30.06 12.41
N GLU A 45 6.53 -31.19 12.23
CA GLU A 45 7.12 -31.61 10.95
C GLU A 45 6.02 -32.06 9.97
N ASP A 46 5.04 -32.84 10.42
CA ASP A 46 3.87 -33.26 9.62
C ASP A 46 3.05 -32.04 9.13
N LEU A 47 2.85 -31.05 10.01
CA LEU A 47 2.18 -29.80 9.67
C LEU A 47 3.02 -28.96 8.70
N LEU A 48 4.34 -28.88 8.89
CA LEU A 48 5.24 -28.20 7.96
C LEU A 48 5.19 -28.85 6.57
N ASN A 49 5.27 -30.19 6.50
CA ASN A 49 5.17 -30.96 5.27
C ASN A 49 3.81 -30.75 4.55
N SER A 50 2.74 -30.53 5.32
CA SER A 50 1.40 -30.25 4.79
C SER A 50 1.24 -28.82 4.27
N ILE A 51 1.83 -27.82 4.93
CA ILE A 51 1.70 -26.40 4.58
C ILE A 51 2.74 -25.95 3.53
N GLN A 52 3.94 -26.54 3.52
CA GLN A 52 5.02 -26.23 2.57
C GLN A 52 4.59 -26.25 1.08
N PRO A 53 3.85 -27.25 0.56
CA PRO A 53 3.39 -27.21 -0.83
C PRO A 53 2.45 -26.03 -1.10
N LEU A 54 1.53 -25.72 -0.18
CA LEU A 54 0.62 -24.57 -0.31
C LEU A 54 1.37 -23.24 -0.40
N LEU A 55 2.40 -23.06 0.43
CA LEU A 55 3.25 -21.87 0.40
C LEU A 55 4.01 -21.74 -0.93
N ILE A 56 4.56 -22.84 -1.44
CA ILE A 56 5.23 -22.86 -2.75
C ILE A 56 4.23 -22.52 -3.86
N THR A 57 3.00 -23.03 -3.81
CA THR A 57 1.93 -22.66 -4.76
C THR A 57 1.62 -21.17 -4.71
N ILE A 58 1.57 -20.54 -3.53
CA ILE A 58 1.37 -19.09 -3.38
C ILE A 58 2.52 -18.30 -4.03
N VAL A 59 3.78 -18.66 -3.76
CA VAL A 59 4.95 -18.00 -4.40
C VAL A 59 4.91 -18.14 -5.91
N VAL A 60 4.62 -19.34 -6.44
CA VAL A 60 4.52 -19.58 -7.89
C VAL A 60 3.37 -18.78 -8.50
N ALA A 61 2.19 -18.75 -7.87
CA ALA A 61 1.04 -17.99 -8.37
C ALA A 61 1.32 -16.47 -8.43
N ILE A 62 1.94 -15.91 -7.38
CA ILE A 62 2.34 -14.49 -7.36
C ILE A 62 3.46 -14.23 -8.38
N GLY A 63 4.39 -15.17 -8.57
CA GLY A 63 5.45 -15.07 -9.58
C GLY A 63 4.92 -15.07 -11.02
N VAL A 64 3.97 -15.96 -11.34
CA VAL A 64 3.27 -15.97 -12.63
C VAL A 64 2.48 -14.68 -12.81
N SER A 65 1.77 -14.21 -11.78
CA SER A 65 1.09 -12.92 -11.79
C SER A 65 2.06 -11.76 -12.06
N GLN A 66 3.26 -11.78 -11.48
CA GLN A 66 4.29 -10.76 -11.71
C GLN A 66 4.79 -10.73 -13.15
N ILE A 67 5.01 -11.91 -13.77
CA ILE A 67 5.41 -12.00 -15.18
C ILE A 67 4.31 -11.45 -16.07
N LEU A 68 3.05 -11.87 -15.85
CA LEU A 68 1.89 -11.39 -16.60
C LEU A 68 1.69 -9.89 -16.45
N LEU A 69 1.66 -9.37 -15.22
CA LEU A 69 1.52 -7.92 -14.95
C LEU A 69 2.65 -7.11 -15.58
N SER A 70 3.89 -7.61 -15.56
CA SER A 70 5.03 -6.94 -16.21
C SER A 70 4.88 -6.93 -17.74
N TRP A 71 4.39 -8.01 -18.35
CA TRP A 71 4.15 -8.11 -19.79
C TRP A 71 2.99 -7.21 -20.25
N LEU A 72 1.84 -7.25 -19.55
CA LEU A 72 0.74 -6.31 -19.78
C LEU A 72 1.21 -4.86 -19.60
N ALA A 73 1.98 -4.58 -18.56
CA ALA A 73 2.48 -3.24 -18.31
C ALA A 73 3.44 -2.74 -19.40
N TYR A 74 4.27 -3.63 -19.97
CA TYR A 74 5.13 -3.31 -21.09
C TYR A 74 4.32 -2.96 -22.36
N GLN A 75 3.33 -3.78 -22.72
CA GLN A 75 2.44 -3.50 -23.87
C GLN A 75 1.69 -2.17 -23.69
N LEU A 76 1.10 -1.97 -22.52
CA LEU A 76 0.36 -0.75 -22.20
C LEU A 76 1.29 0.47 -22.15
N PHE A 77 2.54 0.32 -21.67
CA PHE A 77 3.53 1.40 -21.69
C PHE A 77 3.90 1.81 -23.11
N GLN A 78 4.02 0.86 -24.04
CA GLN A 78 4.22 1.20 -25.46
C GLN A 78 3.02 2.00 -25.99
N GLU A 79 1.81 1.47 -25.92
CA GLU A 79 0.62 2.14 -26.46
C GLU A 79 0.39 3.54 -25.87
N PHE A 80 0.48 3.67 -24.54
CA PHE A 80 0.23 4.94 -23.87
C PHE A 80 1.43 5.89 -23.97
N GLY A 81 2.67 5.39 -24.04
CA GLY A 81 3.87 6.21 -24.21
C GLY A 81 3.82 7.05 -25.49
N TRP A 82 3.49 6.42 -26.63
CA TRP A 82 3.30 7.12 -27.90
C TRP A 82 2.14 8.13 -27.88
N LYS A 83 1.02 7.80 -27.22
CA LYS A 83 -0.15 8.69 -27.08
C LYS A 83 0.14 9.90 -26.15
N ILE A 84 0.85 9.68 -25.05
CA ILE A 84 1.29 10.70 -24.07
C ILE A 84 2.33 11.65 -24.69
N TYR A 85 3.23 11.14 -25.53
CA TYR A 85 4.19 11.98 -26.26
C TYR A 85 3.47 12.97 -27.19
N LYS A 86 2.50 12.50 -27.99
CA LYS A 86 1.74 13.34 -28.94
C LYS A 86 0.77 14.32 -28.29
N LYS A 87 0.11 13.98 -27.18
CA LYS A 87 -1.00 14.79 -26.62
C LYS A 87 -0.55 15.97 -25.73
N ILE A 88 0.73 16.09 -25.37
CA ILE A 88 1.18 17.00 -24.29
C ILE A 88 2.36 17.91 -24.70
N GLY A 89 2.24 18.74 -25.74
CA GLY A 89 3.06 19.96 -25.83
C GLY A 89 2.62 20.98 -24.76
N ALA A 90 3.44 21.93 -24.28
CA ALA A 90 4.90 22.03 -24.30
C ALA A 90 5.47 22.55 -22.95
N ASP A 91 4.67 22.64 -21.88
CA ASP A 91 5.14 23.08 -20.56
C ASP A 91 5.66 21.88 -19.72
N PRO A 92 6.99 21.78 -19.47
CA PRO A 92 7.55 20.72 -18.63
C PRO A 92 7.20 20.87 -17.15
N ASN A 93 6.80 22.06 -16.69
CA ASN A 93 6.48 22.31 -15.28
C ASN A 93 5.15 21.69 -14.89
N MET A 94 4.09 21.93 -15.68
CA MET A 94 2.78 21.29 -15.47
C MET A 94 2.89 19.76 -15.49
N LYS A 95 3.66 19.18 -16.43
CA LYS A 95 3.96 17.72 -16.44
C LYS A 95 4.63 17.24 -15.16
N ARG A 96 5.60 17.98 -14.63
CA ARG A 96 6.33 17.63 -13.40
C ARG A 96 5.39 17.66 -12.19
N MET A 97 4.52 18.67 -12.08
CA MET A 97 3.55 18.78 -10.98
C MET A 97 2.51 17.66 -11.04
N TYR A 98 1.93 17.38 -12.21
CA TYR A 98 0.96 16.30 -12.39
C TYR A 98 1.57 14.92 -12.13
N ARG A 99 2.83 14.68 -12.55
CA ARG A 99 3.57 13.45 -12.23
C ARG A 99 3.76 13.28 -10.71
N ALA A 100 4.16 14.33 -10.00
CA ALA A 100 4.30 14.28 -8.54
C ALA A 100 2.97 13.95 -7.84
N TYR A 101 1.87 14.56 -8.30
CA TYR A 101 0.51 14.27 -7.82
C TYR A 101 0.11 12.81 -8.05
N GLN A 102 0.35 12.25 -9.24
CA GLN A 102 0.05 10.83 -9.50
C GLN A 102 0.93 9.88 -8.66
N ILE A 103 2.22 10.17 -8.50
CA ILE A 103 3.12 9.39 -7.63
C ILE A 103 2.62 9.42 -6.18
N TYR A 104 2.21 10.59 -5.69
CA TYR A 104 1.64 10.73 -4.35
C TYR A 104 0.36 9.89 -4.18
N LEU A 105 -0.58 9.92 -5.13
CA LEU A 105 -1.78 9.08 -5.06
C LEU A 105 -1.48 7.57 -5.11
N VAL A 106 -0.44 7.15 -5.84
CA VAL A 106 0.03 5.76 -5.83
C VAL A 106 0.61 5.40 -4.47
N LEU A 107 1.47 6.24 -3.91
CA LEU A 107 2.06 6.03 -2.59
C LEU A 107 1.00 5.93 -1.48
N ILE A 108 -0.04 6.76 -1.50
CA ILE A 108 -1.17 6.65 -0.56
C ILE A 108 -1.92 5.31 -0.68
N LYS A 109 -2.07 4.75 -1.88
CA LYS A 109 -2.66 3.40 -2.07
C LYS A 109 -1.75 2.30 -1.51
N VAL A 110 -0.43 2.46 -1.62
CA VAL A 110 0.57 1.51 -1.09
C VAL A 110 0.67 1.62 0.44
N ASP A 111 0.65 2.83 1.01
CA ASP A 111 0.56 3.07 2.45
C ASP A 111 -0.71 2.45 3.05
N PHE A 112 -1.86 2.58 2.37
CA PHE A 112 -3.11 1.93 2.80
C PHE A 112 -2.93 0.41 2.94
N PHE A 113 -2.37 -0.25 1.91
CA PHE A 113 -2.14 -1.69 1.95
C PHE A 113 -1.19 -2.07 3.09
N PHE A 114 -0.06 -1.38 3.23
CA PHE A 114 0.91 -1.68 4.29
C PHE A 114 0.33 -1.41 5.68
N PHE A 115 -0.33 -0.28 5.93
CA PHE A 115 -0.89 0.03 7.25
C PHE A 115 -1.97 -0.97 7.68
N VAL A 116 -2.87 -1.34 6.75
CA VAL A 116 -3.90 -2.35 7.00
C VAL A 116 -3.26 -3.73 7.22
N GLY A 117 -2.32 -4.14 6.36
CA GLY A 117 -1.61 -5.42 6.48
C GLY A 117 -0.85 -5.56 7.81
N PHE A 118 -0.08 -4.53 8.20
CA PHE A 118 0.62 -4.51 9.49
C PHE A 118 -0.37 -4.58 10.66
N SER A 119 -1.45 -3.81 10.59
CA SER A 119 -2.46 -3.78 11.66
C SER A 119 -3.14 -5.14 11.83
N ILE A 120 -3.51 -5.81 10.74
CA ILE A 120 -4.10 -7.16 10.78
C ILE A 120 -3.11 -8.18 11.36
N GLN A 121 -1.85 -8.19 10.89
CA GLN A 121 -0.81 -9.08 11.40
C GLN A 121 -0.56 -8.86 12.90
N PHE A 122 -0.52 -7.60 13.33
CA PHE A 122 -0.30 -7.24 14.73
C PHE A 122 -1.51 -7.63 15.60
N ILE A 123 -2.74 -7.38 15.15
CA ILE A 123 -3.98 -7.78 15.84
C ILE A 123 -4.01 -9.29 16.03
N TYR A 124 -3.74 -10.08 14.98
CA TYR A 124 -3.68 -11.54 15.05
C TYR A 124 -2.65 -12.03 16.09
N LEU A 125 -1.45 -11.45 16.09
CA LEU A 125 -0.41 -11.78 17.07
C LEU A 125 -0.84 -11.49 18.52
N THR A 126 -1.49 -10.36 18.76
CA THR A 126 -1.99 -10.01 20.10
C THR A 126 -3.15 -10.91 20.55
N LEU A 127 -4.13 -11.16 19.68
CA LEU A 127 -5.28 -12.03 19.96
C LEU A 127 -4.83 -13.43 20.39
N THR A 128 -3.83 -13.97 19.71
CA THR A 128 -3.34 -15.35 19.92
C THR A 128 -2.52 -15.51 21.22
N ARG A 129 -2.04 -14.42 21.85
CA ARG A 129 -1.10 -14.50 23.00
C ARG A 129 -1.54 -13.82 24.29
N ARG A 130 -2.50 -12.88 24.31
CA ARG A 130 -3.15 -12.41 25.56
C ARG A 130 -4.38 -11.53 25.32
N GLU A 131 -5.51 -11.87 25.96
CA GLU A 131 -6.76 -11.09 25.88
C GLU A 131 -6.70 -9.75 26.64
N GLU A 132 -5.84 -9.65 27.67
CA GLU A 132 -5.75 -8.48 28.55
C GLU A 132 -4.70 -7.43 28.11
N ASP A 133 -4.04 -7.63 26.96
CA ASP A 133 -2.97 -6.71 26.53
C ASP A 133 -3.56 -5.43 25.90
N PRO A 134 -3.34 -4.22 26.47
CA PRO A 134 -3.96 -2.98 25.99
C PRO A 134 -3.53 -2.58 24.57
N GLU A 135 -2.48 -3.22 24.04
CA GLU A 135 -2.02 -3.01 22.66
C GLU A 135 -3.01 -3.51 21.61
N TYR A 136 -3.81 -4.54 21.92
CA TYR A 136 -4.86 -5.05 21.03
C TYR A 136 -5.89 -3.95 20.72
N TRP A 137 -6.47 -3.38 21.78
CA TRP A 137 -7.44 -2.28 21.69
C TRP A 137 -6.86 -1.03 21.03
N ILE A 138 -5.61 -0.67 21.34
CA ILE A 138 -4.91 0.44 20.68
C ILE A 138 -4.79 0.19 19.17
N THR A 139 -4.33 -1.00 18.73
CA THR A 139 -4.17 -1.27 17.30
C THR A 139 -5.52 -1.38 16.57
N ILE A 140 -6.56 -1.88 17.23
CA ILE A 140 -7.94 -1.83 16.69
C ILE A 140 -8.43 -0.40 16.47
N MET A 141 -8.12 0.54 17.35
CA MET A 141 -8.48 1.96 17.18
C MET A 141 -7.58 2.70 16.18
N VAL A 142 -6.32 2.29 16.05
CA VAL A 142 -5.39 2.84 15.04
C VAL A 142 -5.80 2.44 13.61
N LEU A 143 -6.36 1.26 13.39
CA LEU A 143 -6.78 0.80 12.06
C LEU A 143 -7.79 1.77 11.38
N PRO A 144 -8.98 2.08 11.92
CA PRO A 144 -9.90 3.05 11.31
C PRO A 144 -9.34 4.47 11.28
N LEU A 145 -8.52 4.85 12.27
CA LEU A 145 -7.84 6.15 12.30
C LEU A 145 -6.88 6.32 11.12
N THR A 146 -6.12 5.28 10.74
CA THR A 146 -5.25 5.36 9.56
C THR A 146 -6.04 5.50 8.26
N ILE A 147 -7.18 4.81 8.12
CA ILE A 147 -8.07 4.95 6.95
C ILE A 147 -8.59 6.39 6.86
N LEU A 148 -8.99 7.01 7.98
CA LEU A 148 -9.41 8.41 8.03
C LEU A 148 -8.27 9.37 7.62
N ILE A 149 -7.06 9.16 8.14
CA ILE A 149 -5.88 9.99 7.81
C ILE A 149 -5.55 9.90 6.31
N LEU A 150 -5.59 8.71 5.72
CA LEU A 150 -5.34 8.50 4.29
C LEU A 150 -6.46 9.09 3.41
N TYR A 151 -7.72 9.07 3.87
CA TYR A 151 -8.80 9.81 3.21
C TYR A 151 -8.55 11.33 3.24
N ILE A 152 -8.17 11.89 4.40
CA ILE A 152 -7.78 13.30 4.53
C ILE A 152 -6.60 13.63 3.60
N ALA A 153 -5.64 12.72 3.44
CA ALA A 153 -4.50 12.88 2.52
C ALA A 153 -4.92 13.08 1.05
N VAL A 154 -5.91 12.31 0.59
CA VAL A 154 -6.49 12.44 -0.77
C VAL A 154 -7.36 13.69 -0.88
N TYR A 155 -8.16 13.99 0.13
CA TYR A 155 -9.01 15.19 0.17
C TYR A 155 -8.16 16.47 0.12
N ALA A 156 -7.10 16.55 0.94
CA ALA A 156 -6.20 17.68 1.04
C ALA A 156 -5.51 18.01 -0.29
N VAL A 157 -4.97 16.98 -0.96
CA VAL A 157 -4.27 17.17 -2.24
C VAL A 157 -5.23 17.54 -3.38
N ARG A 158 -6.46 17.01 -3.39
CA ARG A 158 -7.47 17.33 -4.41
C ARG A 158 -7.98 18.77 -4.31
N HIS A 159 -8.13 19.28 -3.10
CA HIS A 159 -8.61 20.65 -2.83
C HIS A 159 -7.48 21.68 -2.68
N GLU A 160 -6.22 21.26 -2.81
CA GLU A 160 -5.01 22.08 -2.55
C GLU A 160 -5.03 22.77 -1.17
N ASN A 161 -5.70 22.16 -0.19
CA ASN A 161 -5.90 22.78 1.13
C ASN A 161 -4.68 22.56 2.02
N ARG A 162 -3.93 23.64 2.25
CA ARG A 162 -2.70 23.65 3.05
C ARG A 162 -2.89 23.18 4.49
N LEU A 163 -4.03 23.46 5.11
CA LEU A 163 -4.30 23.08 6.50
C LEU A 163 -4.47 21.57 6.64
N TRP A 164 -5.33 20.95 5.81
CA TRP A 164 -5.49 19.50 5.80
C TRP A 164 -4.20 18.76 5.39
N MET A 165 -3.40 19.35 4.48
CA MET A 165 -2.12 18.77 4.07
C MET A 165 -1.06 18.84 5.19
N ALA A 166 -1.04 19.93 5.98
CA ALA A 166 -0.19 20.03 7.16
C ALA A 166 -0.61 19.03 8.26
N THR A 167 -1.92 18.87 8.49
CA THR A 167 -2.46 17.86 9.42
C THR A 167 -2.08 16.44 8.99
N PHE A 168 -2.18 16.13 7.69
CA PHE A 168 -1.72 14.85 7.14
C PHE A 168 -0.21 14.63 7.34
N LEU A 169 0.62 15.63 7.01
CA LEU A 169 2.08 15.55 7.21
C LEU A 169 2.45 15.30 8.68
N LEU A 170 1.80 15.98 9.62
CA LEU A 170 1.97 15.75 11.06
C LEU A 170 1.59 14.31 11.44
N ALA A 171 0.43 13.84 10.96
CA ALA A 171 -0.02 12.47 11.21
C ALA A 171 0.94 11.40 10.64
N MET A 172 1.56 11.65 9.48
CA MET A 172 2.57 10.75 8.92
C MET A 172 3.87 10.73 9.75
N VAL A 173 4.30 11.86 10.32
CA VAL A 173 5.42 11.90 11.26
C VAL A 173 5.09 11.13 12.55
N CYS A 174 3.87 11.26 13.09
CA CYS A 174 3.39 10.42 14.18
C CYS A 174 3.37 8.93 13.79
N GLY A 175 3.03 8.61 12.53
CA GLY A 175 3.14 7.28 11.95
C GLY A 175 4.57 6.72 11.98
N VAL A 176 5.57 7.49 11.56
CA VAL A 176 6.99 7.10 11.68
C VAL A 176 7.34 6.74 13.13
N VAL A 177 6.99 7.61 14.08
CA VAL A 177 7.27 7.39 15.51
C VAL A 177 6.57 6.13 16.03
N TYR A 178 5.32 5.88 15.64
CA TYR A 178 4.58 4.68 16.01
C TYR A 178 5.23 3.39 15.47
N PHE A 179 5.63 3.37 14.19
CA PHE A 179 6.30 2.21 13.60
C PHE A 179 7.68 1.95 14.23
N VAL A 180 8.48 3.00 14.47
CA VAL A 180 9.77 2.88 15.17
C VAL A 180 9.56 2.34 16.60
N TYR A 181 8.59 2.87 17.34
CA TYR A 181 8.23 2.38 18.68
C TYR A 181 7.82 0.90 18.67
N LYS A 182 7.00 0.48 17.70
CA LYS A 182 6.59 -0.92 17.56
C LYS A 182 7.78 -1.83 17.25
N VAL A 183 8.69 -1.44 16.35
CA VAL A 183 9.93 -2.20 16.08
C VAL A 183 10.79 -2.31 17.34
N VAL A 184 11.02 -1.21 18.07
CA VAL A 184 11.80 -1.26 19.33
C VAL A 184 11.17 -2.20 20.36
N ARG A 185 9.83 -2.16 20.54
CA ARG A 185 9.12 -3.04 21.49
C ARG A 185 9.17 -4.54 21.11
N MET A 186 9.42 -4.90 19.84
CA MET A 186 9.62 -6.30 19.44
C MET A 186 10.96 -6.88 19.92
N TYR A 187 11.96 -6.03 20.15
CA TYR A 187 13.33 -6.42 20.54
C TYR A 187 13.72 -6.00 21.96
N VAL A 188 13.01 -5.06 22.57
CA VAL A 188 13.35 -4.48 23.88
C VAL A 188 12.14 -4.46 24.81
N GLY A 189 12.29 -5.00 26.02
CA GLY A 189 11.31 -4.95 27.10
C GLY A 189 10.79 -6.33 27.55
N PRO A 190 9.85 -6.37 28.52
CA PRO A 190 9.38 -7.62 29.13
C PRO A 190 8.58 -8.51 28.17
N LYS A 191 8.07 -7.96 27.05
CA LYS A 191 7.21 -8.66 26.09
C LYS A 191 7.93 -9.34 24.93
N ILE A 192 9.28 -9.34 24.87
CA ILE A 192 10.05 -9.94 23.75
C ILE A 192 9.63 -11.38 23.47
N GLN A 193 9.31 -12.17 24.51
CA GLN A 193 8.86 -13.56 24.35
C GLN A 193 7.59 -13.66 23.49
N ASN A 194 6.67 -12.69 23.57
CA ASN A 194 5.43 -12.64 22.80
C ASN A 194 5.67 -12.40 21.29
N TYR A 195 6.85 -11.94 20.91
CA TYR A 195 7.25 -11.72 19.51
C TYR A 195 8.18 -12.82 18.96
N LYS A 196 8.58 -13.81 19.77
CA LYS A 196 9.39 -14.94 19.27
C LYS A 196 8.69 -15.70 18.15
N GLY A 197 9.49 -16.18 17.18
CA GLY A 197 9.06 -16.74 15.90
C GLY A 197 8.69 -15.66 14.86
N VAL A 198 7.85 -14.69 15.24
CA VAL A 198 7.22 -13.76 14.29
C VAL A 198 7.95 -12.40 14.17
N ASN A 199 8.85 -12.05 15.10
CA ASN A 199 9.55 -10.76 15.13
C ASN A 199 10.27 -10.39 13.82
N ARG A 200 10.91 -11.35 13.14
CA ARG A 200 11.54 -11.12 11.82
C ARG A 200 10.52 -10.68 10.76
N PHE A 201 9.27 -11.14 10.84
CA PHE A 201 8.19 -10.84 9.89
C PHE A 201 7.73 -9.42 10.08
N LEU A 202 7.33 -9.11 11.32
CA LEU A 202 6.80 -7.81 11.67
C LEU A 202 7.86 -6.72 11.49
N THR A 203 9.15 -7.05 11.63
CA THR A 203 10.25 -6.10 11.40
C THR A 203 10.51 -5.87 9.91
N LEU A 204 10.47 -6.91 9.06
CA LEU A 204 10.50 -6.75 7.60
C LEU A 204 9.28 -5.96 7.10
N PHE A 205 8.10 -6.27 7.63
CA PHE A 205 6.87 -5.59 7.25
C PHE A 205 6.87 -4.11 7.73
N ALA A 206 7.28 -3.85 8.97
CA ALA A 206 7.40 -2.50 9.52
C ALA A 206 8.48 -1.66 8.82
N SER A 207 9.57 -2.27 8.33
CA SER A 207 10.58 -1.55 7.56
C SER A 207 10.06 -1.13 6.18
N LEU A 208 9.27 -1.99 5.51
CA LEU A 208 8.53 -1.63 4.28
C LEU A 208 7.51 -0.50 4.53
N CYS A 209 6.81 -0.52 5.67
CA CYS A 209 5.92 0.58 6.08
C CYS A 209 6.71 1.88 6.24
N LEU A 210 7.83 1.86 6.96
CA LEU A 210 8.68 3.04 7.20
C LEU A 210 9.26 3.62 5.89
N ILE A 211 9.74 2.77 4.99
CA ILE A 211 10.25 3.20 3.67
C ILE A 211 9.14 3.88 2.86
N THR A 212 7.94 3.30 2.85
CA THR A 212 6.80 3.88 2.11
C THR A 212 6.36 5.20 2.73
N ILE A 213 6.18 5.29 4.06
CA ILE A 213 5.88 6.54 4.76
C ILE A 213 6.87 7.65 4.41
N LEU A 214 8.17 7.37 4.45
CA LEU A 214 9.20 8.37 4.15
C LEU A 214 9.13 8.83 2.69
N ALA A 215 8.89 7.92 1.75
CA ALA A 215 8.64 8.25 0.35
C ALA A 215 7.36 9.10 0.17
N THR A 216 6.30 8.81 0.92
CA THR A 216 5.05 9.58 0.92
C THR A 216 5.25 10.97 1.49
N ILE A 217 5.93 11.12 2.62
CA ILE A 217 6.26 12.44 3.21
C ILE A 217 7.07 13.27 2.21
N ALA A 218 8.08 12.70 1.56
CA ALA A 218 8.88 13.39 0.56
C ALA A 218 8.03 13.89 -0.63
N ASN A 219 7.16 13.05 -1.18
CA ASN A 219 6.27 13.42 -2.28
C ASN A 219 5.16 14.39 -1.84
N ALA A 220 4.67 14.27 -0.61
CA ALA A 220 3.70 15.17 0.02
C ALA A 220 4.24 16.59 0.13
N VAL A 221 5.52 16.75 0.55
CA VAL A 221 6.19 18.06 0.59
C VAL A 221 6.36 18.65 -0.83
N VAL A 222 6.67 17.82 -1.84
CA VAL A 222 6.71 18.28 -3.24
C VAL A 222 5.32 18.75 -3.71
N CYS A 223 4.26 18.01 -3.40
CA CYS A 223 2.89 18.40 -3.73
C CYS A 223 2.49 19.70 -3.03
N TYR A 224 2.75 19.83 -1.73
CA TYR A 224 2.46 21.03 -0.94
C TYR A 224 3.14 22.29 -1.52
N ARG A 225 4.41 22.19 -1.94
CA ARG A 225 5.14 23.30 -2.59
C ARG A 225 4.59 23.70 -3.95
N ASN A 226 3.79 22.84 -4.59
CA ASN A 226 3.17 23.08 -5.89
C ASN A 226 1.73 23.63 -5.79
N PHE A 227 1.13 23.67 -4.60
CA PHE A 227 -0.23 24.21 -4.40
C PHE A 227 -0.34 25.68 -4.78
N GLY A 228 -1.45 26.05 -5.44
CA GLY A 228 -1.74 27.38 -5.96
C GLY A 228 -1.20 27.64 -7.37
N ARG A 229 -0.52 26.67 -8.01
CA ARG A 229 0.08 26.83 -9.36
C ARG A 229 -0.79 26.31 -10.51
N GLY A 230 -2.10 26.17 -10.29
CA GLY A 230 -3.08 25.93 -11.36
C GLY A 230 -3.51 24.48 -11.62
N LEU A 231 -3.11 23.50 -10.80
CA LEU A 231 -3.51 22.08 -10.96
C LEU A 231 -5.04 21.90 -10.95
N ARG A 232 -5.74 22.67 -10.12
CA ARG A 232 -7.21 22.73 -9.99
C ARG A 232 -7.97 22.76 -11.33
N ALA A 233 -7.45 23.42 -12.37
CA ALA A 233 -8.10 23.53 -13.68
C ALA A 233 -8.14 22.21 -14.46
N HIS A 234 -7.18 21.30 -14.22
CA HIS A 234 -7.15 19.98 -14.85
C HIS A 234 -7.99 18.95 -14.08
N HIS A 235 -8.00 18.99 -12.74
CA HIS A 235 -8.86 18.10 -11.93
C HIS A 235 -10.37 18.33 -12.23
N ALA A 236 -10.77 19.59 -12.44
CA ALA A 236 -12.13 19.95 -12.85
C ALA A 236 -12.47 19.49 -14.29
N ARG A 237 -11.47 19.15 -15.12
CA ARG A 237 -11.63 18.68 -16.49
C ARG A 237 -11.76 17.16 -16.55
N GLU A 238 -10.94 16.44 -15.77
CA GLU A 238 -11.07 14.97 -15.57
C GLU A 238 -12.44 14.62 -14.96
N SER A 239 -12.94 15.45 -14.04
CA SER A 239 -14.29 15.32 -13.46
C SER A 239 -15.43 15.62 -14.44
N ARG A 240 -15.14 16.28 -15.58
CA ARG A 240 -16.11 16.67 -16.62
C ARG A 240 -16.13 15.72 -17.82
N ASP A 241 -15.04 15.01 -18.10
CA ASP A 241 -14.94 13.95 -19.12
C ASP A 241 -15.58 12.62 -18.67
N THR A 242 -16.36 12.61 -17.58
CA THR A 242 -17.28 11.51 -17.23
C THR A 242 -18.76 11.92 -17.34
N PRO A 243 -19.28 12.34 -18.51
CA PRO A 243 -20.72 12.49 -18.70
C PRO A 243 -21.34 11.18 -19.21
N ASN A 244 -22.25 10.62 -18.41
CA ASN A 244 -23.33 9.68 -18.78
C ASN A 244 -23.18 8.91 -20.10
N ALA A 245 -22.77 7.65 -20.01
CA ALA A 245 -23.06 6.69 -21.06
C ALA A 245 -24.58 6.48 -21.18
N THR A 246 -25.16 7.05 -22.26
CA THR A 246 -26.46 6.70 -22.85
C THR A 246 -27.69 6.62 -21.94
N SER A 247 -28.44 7.72 -21.88
CA SER A 247 -29.90 7.70 -21.68
C SER A 247 -30.62 8.29 -22.90
N SER A 248 -31.14 7.39 -23.74
CA SER A 248 -32.27 7.49 -24.69
C SER A 248 -32.90 8.84 -25.13
N VAL A 249 -32.91 9.07 -26.47
CA VAL A 249 -34.11 9.32 -27.35
C VAL A 249 -34.87 10.68 -27.16
N PRO A 250 -35.63 11.27 -28.13
CA PRO A 250 -35.99 10.87 -29.53
C PRO A 250 -35.64 11.90 -30.64
N ASP A 251 -36.06 11.54 -31.86
CA ASP A 251 -36.10 12.30 -33.13
C ASP A 251 -36.53 13.78 -33.07
N ARG A 252 -35.99 14.56 -34.00
CA ARG A 252 -36.80 15.52 -34.78
C ARG A 252 -36.28 15.72 -36.21
N VAL A 253 -37.19 15.46 -37.15
CA VAL A 253 -37.08 15.77 -38.58
C VAL A 253 -36.93 17.28 -38.81
N LEU A 254 -36.18 17.66 -39.84
CA LEU A 254 -36.38 18.89 -40.62
C LEU A 254 -35.84 18.67 -42.05
N GLU A 255 -36.77 18.45 -43.00
CA GLU A 255 -36.72 19.03 -44.35
C GLU A 255 -36.73 20.57 -44.18
N ILE A 256 -36.41 21.50 -45.10
CA ILE A 256 -36.18 21.59 -46.56
C ILE A 256 -35.19 22.78 -46.74
N ASP A 257 -34.57 23.06 -47.89
CA ASP A 257 -34.64 22.44 -49.23
C ASP A 257 -33.28 21.85 -49.64
#